data_AF-A0A812KKL8-F1
#
_entry.id   AF-A0A812KKL8-F1
#
_cell.length_a   1.000
_cell.length_b   1.000
_cell.length_c   1.000
_cell.angle_alpha   90.00
_cell.angle_beta   90.00
_cell.angle_gamma   90.00
#
_symmetry.space_group_name_H-M   'P 1'
#
loop_
_entity.id
_entity.type
_entity.pdbx_description
1 polymer ?
#
loop_
_entity_poly.entity_id
_entity_poly.type
_entity_poly.pdbx_seq_one_letter_code
_entity_poly.pdbx_strand_id
1 'polypeptide(L)'
;MSADPHAVLGTSPGCTFSQLSDAYRRSAATAEEAPPSAGAAAVRRSAAAFEALSWELPGRGLASSSEAPHPAALQHLLPACTHQCLELRSLPSRRQPSRLHSALRRLRAALQRLPPKPREEGIRALSPEVRWQLLKFMEASATSASPNIGPKPTKRTKSSEPKTCGLQQNRQGLFRAKISFEHIRLYSSYTLPRAAVEYHILLVRLRQLVLLNTRQAEGREGQGVTELCEAFATAFAELEREPVVNMRPRDSGFRSGEQGLNCFLQKYGIRSYLSIHVARWLGSTHVSSPVLPLGEVLTLRQQLLLARSKGLEPFRDAWLNMLQRLGRTGSGSSGHSHSTDAFQDQVVQLNAYVCKKRRRATEALHEAMARQRLTGGRKPAVSKKRQDAVASLRAASCATERALAACSAKRRSGSRNVREA
;
A
#
# COMPACT_ATOMS: atom_id res chain seq x y z
N MET A 1 -18.22 23.90 -0.62
CA MET A 1 -18.07 24.35 -2.01
C MET A 1 -16.64 24.03 -2.43
N SER A 2 -16.46 23.29 -3.53
CA SER A 2 -15.10 23.06 -4.06
C SER A 2 -14.61 24.38 -4.66
N ALA A 3 -13.42 24.82 -4.28
CA ALA A 3 -12.78 25.95 -4.97
C ALA A 3 -12.52 25.55 -6.43
N ASP A 4 -12.65 26.51 -7.35
CA ASP A 4 -12.25 26.34 -8.74
C ASP A 4 -10.74 26.01 -8.82
N PRO A 5 -10.33 24.87 -9.42
CA PRO A 5 -8.93 24.49 -9.49
C PRO A 5 -8.06 25.49 -10.27
N HIS A 6 -8.62 26.21 -11.24
CA HIS A 6 -7.91 27.27 -11.97
C HIS A 6 -7.56 28.44 -11.04
N ALA A 7 -8.53 28.88 -10.24
CA ALA A 7 -8.31 29.91 -9.22
C ALA A 7 -7.27 29.50 -8.16
N VAL A 8 -7.22 28.21 -7.78
CA VAL A 8 -6.23 27.70 -6.80
C VAL A 8 -4.79 27.82 -7.32
N LEU A 9 -4.56 27.62 -8.61
CA LEU A 9 -3.23 27.70 -9.22
C LEU A 9 -2.94 29.04 -9.88
N GLY A 10 -3.94 29.90 -10.05
CA GLY A 10 -3.81 31.14 -10.82
C GLY A 10 -3.58 30.87 -12.31
N THR A 11 -4.28 29.90 -12.89
CA THR A 11 -4.23 29.59 -14.32
C THR A 11 -5.56 29.92 -15.00
N SER A 12 -5.54 30.11 -16.31
CA SER A 12 -6.74 30.23 -17.14
C SER A 12 -7.11 28.89 -17.78
N PRO A 13 -8.38 28.67 -18.15
CA PRO A 13 -8.79 27.56 -19.01
C PRO A 13 -7.97 27.54 -20.30
N GLY A 14 -7.60 26.34 -20.77
CA GLY A 14 -6.79 26.15 -21.97
C GLY A 14 -5.28 26.32 -21.80
N CYS A 15 -4.78 26.49 -20.56
CA CYS A 15 -3.35 26.53 -20.30
C CYS A 15 -2.65 25.23 -20.72
N THR A 16 -1.39 25.30 -21.16
CA THR A 16 -0.59 24.11 -21.50
C THR A 16 -0.14 23.35 -20.24
N PHE A 17 0.30 22.09 -20.40
CA PHE A 17 0.88 21.32 -19.27
C PHE A 17 2.09 22.02 -18.65
N SER A 18 2.90 22.70 -19.48
CA SER A 18 4.05 23.49 -19.01
C SER A 18 3.60 24.67 -18.14
N GLN A 19 2.65 25.48 -18.63
CA GLN A 19 2.07 26.60 -17.87
C GLN A 19 1.43 26.14 -16.56
N LEU A 20 0.72 25.01 -16.59
CA LEU A 20 0.11 24.40 -15.41
C LEU A 20 1.17 23.93 -14.40
N SER A 21 2.27 23.33 -14.87
CA SER A 21 3.40 22.90 -14.05
C SER A 21 4.11 24.08 -13.39
N ASP A 22 4.32 25.18 -14.13
CA ASP A 22 4.95 26.39 -13.59
C ASP A 22 4.07 27.09 -12.56
N ALA A 23 2.76 27.15 -12.80
CA ALA A 23 1.81 27.65 -11.83
C ALA A 23 1.81 26.81 -10.54
N TYR A 24 1.90 25.49 -10.67
CA TYR A 24 2.00 24.58 -9.53
C TYR A 24 3.31 24.77 -8.75
N ARG A 25 4.45 24.95 -9.44
CA ARG A 25 5.74 25.30 -8.81
C ARG A 25 5.67 26.61 -8.04
N ARG A 26 5.13 27.67 -8.64
CA ARG A 26 4.97 28.98 -7.99
C ARG A 26 4.09 28.88 -6.75
N SER A 27 2.94 28.21 -6.88
CA SER A 27 2.02 27.98 -5.77
C SER A 27 2.68 27.23 -4.60
N ALA A 28 3.52 26.24 -4.90
CA ALA A 28 4.28 25.52 -3.89
C ALA A 28 5.37 26.36 -3.23
N ALA A 29 6.07 27.23 -3.98
CA ALA A 29 7.07 28.14 -3.44
C ALA A 29 6.43 29.13 -2.45
N THR A 30 5.29 29.75 -2.81
CA THR A 30 4.53 30.62 -1.89
C THR A 30 4.06 29.87 -0.64
N ALA A 31 3.72 28.58 -0.78
CA ALA A 31 3.33 27.76 0.37
C ALA A 31 4.50 27.41 1.32
N GLU A 32 5.75 27.46 0.84
CA GLU A 32 6.96 27.22 1.65
C GLU A 32 7.27 28.40 2.57
N GLU A 33 6.89 29.61 2.18
CA GLU A 33 7.02 30.84 2.99
C GLU A 33 5.95 30.93 4.11
N ALA A 34 4.87 30.17 4.01
CA ALA A 34 3.78 30.16 4.98
C ALA A 34 4.13 29.32 6.24
N PRO A 35 3.43 29.54 7.38
CA PRO A 35 3.59 28.69 8.57
C PRO A 35 3.41 27.20 8.23
N PRO A 36 4.18 26.27 8.83
CA PRO A 36 4.26 24.87 8.37
C PRO A 36 2.92 24.15 8.21
N SER A 37 1.96 24.41 9.11
CA SER A 37 0.62 23.82 9.05
C SER A 37 -0.22 24.38 7.89
N ALA A 38 -0.12 25.68 7.63
CA ALA A 38 -0.80 26.37 6.54
C ALA A 38 -0.15 26.03 5.19
N GLY A 39 1.18 26.04 5.12
CA GLY A 39 1.95 25.66 3.94
C GLY A 39 1.65 24.24 3.47
N ALA A 40 1.67 23.26 4.39
CA ALA A 40 1.32 21.88 4.04
C ALA A 40 -0.12 21.72 3.55
N ALA A 41 -1.07 22.53 4.05
CA ALA A 41 -2.44 22.53 3.57
C ALA A 41 -2.57 23.19 2.18
N ALA A 42 -1.85 24.29 1.94
CA ALA A 42 -1.78 24.96 0.66
C ALA A 42 -1.20 24.04 -0.42
N VAL A 43 -0.04 23.41 -0.18
CA VAL A 43 0.57 22.44 -1.10
C VAL A 43 -0.39 21.30 -1.45
N ARG A 44 -1.15 20.77 -0.48
CA ARG A 44 -2.15 19.72 -0.75
C ARG A 44 -3.28 20.21 -1.65
N ARG A 45 -3.76 21.45 -1.45
CA ARG A 45 -4.80 22.04 -2.31
C ARG A 45 -4.28 22.26 -3.73
N SER A 46 -3.07 22.81 -3.87
CA SER A 46 -2.43 23.03 -5.17
C SER A 46 -2.16 21.71 -5.90
N ALA A 47 -1.72 20.67 -5.19
CA ALA A 47 -1.53 19.34 -5.76
C ALA A 47 -2.84 18.72 -6.27
N ALA A 48 -3.95 18.88 -5.53
CA ALA A 48 -5.26 18.40 -5.94
C ALA A 48 -5.79 19.18 -7.15
N ALA A 49 -5.62 20.50 -7.19
CA ALA A 49 -5.99 21.33 -8.33
C ALA A 49 -5.16 20.98 -9.59
N PHE A 50 -3.84 20.81 -9.43
CA PHE A 50 -2.94 20.38 -10.51
C PHE A 50 -3.37 19.02 -11.07
N GLU A 51 -3.67 18.06 -10.19
CA GLU A 51 -4.12 16.75 -10.62
C GLU A 51 -5.45 16.83 -11.37
N ALA A 52 -6.42 17.61 -10.89
CA ALA A 52 -7.71 17.81 -11.55
C ALA A 52 -7.54 18.40 -12.96
N LEU A 53 -6.80 19.51 -13.08
CA LEU A 53 -6.58 20.19 -14.36
C LEU A 53 -5.75 19.34 -15.33
N SER A 54 -4.82 18.52 -14.83
CA SER A 54 -4.03 17.63 -15.68
C SER A 54 -4.87 16.57 -16.41
N TRP A 55 -6.06 16.24 -15.92
CA TRP A 55 -6.98 15.32 -16.61
C TRP A 55 -7.71 15.98 -17.77
N GLU A 56 -7.89 17.29 -17.73
CA GLU A 56 -8.66 18.05 -18.74
C GLU A 56 -7.81 18.45 -19.94
N LEU A 57 -6.48 18.41 -19.80
CA LEU A 57 -5.58 18.76 -20.89
C LEU A 57 -5.69 17.75 -22.02
N PRO A 58 -6.13 18.17 -23.23
CA PRO A 58 -6.14 17.28 -24.38
C PRO A 58 -4.70 16.84 -24.65
N GLY A 59 -4.50 15.54 -24.88
CA GLY A 59 -3.17 14.96 -25.19
C GLY A 59 -2.46 15.58 -26.41
N ARG A 60 -3.08 16.54 -27.09
CA ARG A 60 -2.57 17.29 -28.25
C ARG A 60 -1.25 18.04 -27.99
N GLY A 61 -0.94 18.38 -26.75
CA GLY A 61 0.30 19.12 -26.41
C GLY A 61 1.51 18.26 -26.06
N LEU A 62 1.35 16.94 -25.88
CA LEU A 62 2.45 16.04 -25.48
C LEU A 62 3.13 15.35 -26.68
N ALA A 63 2.55 15.43 -27.87
CA ALA A 63 2.98 14.67 -29.05
C ALA A 63 3.56 15.55 -30.18
N SER A 64 4.21 16.69 -29.88
CA SER A 64 4.65 17.64 -30.91
C SER A 64 5.96 17.26 -31.63
N SER A 65 6.38 15.99 -31.61
CA SER A 65 7.48 15.49 -32.44
C SER A 65 7.07 14.14 -33.03
N SER A 66 6.66 14.18 -34.30
CA SER A 66 6.10 13.06 -35.06
C SER A 66 7.18 12.12 -35.57
N GLU A 67 7.93 11.48 -34.68
CA GLU A 67 8.68 10.26 -34.98
C GLU A 67 8.34 9.21 -33.92
N ALA A 68 7.37 8.34 -34.24
CA ALA A 68 7.05 7.22 -33.38
C ALA A 68 8.31 6.36 -33.19
N PRO A 69 8.70 6.01 -31.94
CA PRO A 69 9.89 5.21 -31.72
C PRO A 69 9.78 3.87 -32.44
N HIS A 70 10.79 3.55 -33.26
CA HIS A 70 10.83 2.30 -34.01
C HIS A 70 10.71 1.10 -33.05
N PRO A 71 9.82 0.11 -33.31
CA PRO A 71 9.55 -1.00 -32.39
C PRO A 71 10.79 -1.82 -32.02
N ALA A 72 11.85 -1.79 -32.84
CA ALA A 72 13.14 -2.41 -32.54
C ALA A 72 13.84 -1.81 -31.29
N ALA A 73 13.66 -0.52 -30.99
CA ALA A 73 14.26 0.11 -29.80
C ALA A 73 13.61 -0.36 -28.49
N LEU A 74 12.34 -0.79 -28.54
CA LEU A 74 11.62 -1.31 -27.38
C LEU A 74 11.97 -2.77 -27.07
N GLN A 75 12.51 -3.52 -28.04
CA GLN A 75 12.92 -4.92 -27.86
C GLN A 75 14.09 -5.10 -26.90
N HIS A 76 14.87 -4.06 -26.60
CA HIS A 76 15.93 -4.11 -25.59
C HIS A 76 15.44 -3.76 -24.17
N LEU A 77 14.28 -3.10 -24.04
CA LEU A 77 13.73 -2.66 -22.75
C LEU A 77 12.82 -3.71 -22.08
N LEU A 78 12.30 -4.66 -22.87
CA LEU A 78 11.35 -5.69 -22.44
C LEU A 78 11.95 -7.03 -21.94
N PRO A 79 13.10 -7.55 -22.42
CA PRO A 79 13.55 -8.92 -22.09
C PRO A 79 13.99 -9.10 -20.63
N ALA A 80 14.27 -8.03 -19.90
CA ALA A 80 14.74 -8.11 -18.51
C ALA A 80 13.65 -8.46 -17.49
N CYS A 81 12.36 -8.52 -17.88
CA CYS A 81 11.28 -8.84 -16.92
C CYS A 81 11.21 -10.31 -16.49
N THR A 82 11.99 -11.22 -17.07
CA THR A 82 11.84 -12.66 -16.80
C THR A 82 13.03 -13.41 -16.19
N HIS A 83 14.29 -12.92 -16.16
CA HIS A 83 15.39 -13.86 -15.84
C HIS A 83 16.65 -13.48 -15.02
N GLN A 84 16.88 -12.29 -14.45
CA GLN A 84 18.14 -12.05 -13.71
C GLN A 84 18.00 -11.24 -12.41
N CYS A 85 18.26 -11.89 -11.26
CA CYS A 85 18.43 -11.26 -9.95
C CYS A 85 19.19 -12.18 -8.95
N LEU A 86 20.51 -12.30 -9.10
CA LEU A 86 21.50 -12.86 -8.13
C LEU A 86 22.82 -12.15 -8.50
N GLU A 87 23.67 -11.54 -7.68
CA GLU A 87 24.09 -11.63 -6.28
C GLU A 87 24.58 -10.22 -5.83
N LEU A 88 24.90 -9.99 -4.54
CA LEU A 88 26.04 -9.13 -4.09
C LEU A 88 26.12 -9.02 -2.54
N ARG A 89 27.36 -8.99 -2.03
CA ARG A 89 27.78 -9.07 -0.61
C ARG A 89 28.00 -7.69 0.07
N SER A 90 28.15 -7.75 1.39
CA SER A 90 27.91 -6.75 2.46
C SER A 90 29.03 -5.76 2.84
N LEU A 91 28.63 -4.60 3.42
CA LEU A 91 29.41 -3.71 4.33
C LEU A 91 28.47 -3.03 5.38
N PRO A 92 28.98 -2.38 6.47
CA PRO A 92 28.38 -2.44 7.81
C PRO A 92 27.29 -1.39 8.12
N SER A 93 26.38 -1.78 9.05
CA SER A 93 25.08 -1.15 9.33
C SER A 93 25.06 -0.30 10.61
N ARG A 94 24.39 0.87 10.56
CA ARG A 94 24.16 1.77 11.70
C ARG A 94 22.78 1.52 12.36
N ARG A 95 22.85 1.17 13.66
CA ARG A 95 21.83 1.08 14.74
C ARG A 95 20.35 0.92 14.34
N GLN A 96 19.95 -0.33 14.11
CA GLN A 96 18.57 -0.81 14.21
C GLN A 96 18.08 -0.82 15.67
N PRO A 97 16.76 -0.69 15.94
CA PRO A 97 16.21 -1.14 17.21
C PRO A 97 16.55 -2.61 17.37
N SER A 98 17.17 -2.97 18.49
CA SER A 98 17.73 -4.30 18.70
C SER A 98 16.66 -5.36 18.38
N ARG A 99 17.05 -6.45 17.71
CA ARG A 99 16.15 -7.60 17.40
C ARG A 99 15.35 -8.03 18.64
N LEU A 100 15.96 -7.86 19.82
CA LEU A 100 15.36 -8.01 21.14
C LEU A 100 14.08 -7.18 21.34
N HIS A 101 14.09 -5.88 21.03
CA HIS A 101 12.95 -4.99 21.23
C HIS A 101 11.71 -5.45 20.42
N SER A 102 11.94 -5.90 19.18
CA SER A 102 10.89 -6.47 18.32
C SER A 102 10.37 -7.81 18.85
N ALA A 103 11.24 -8.65 19.40
CA ALA A 103 10.85 -9.90 20.04
C ALA A 103 10.00 -9.67 21.30
N LEU A 104 10.42 -8.77 22.19
CA LEU A 104 9.70 -8.41 23.41
C LEU A 104 8.30 -7.84 23.12
N ARG A 105 8.17 -7.02 22.06
CA ARG A 105 6.86 -6.51 21.63
C ARG A 105 5.90 -7.61 21.20
N ARG A 106 6.39 -8.61 20.45
CA ARG A 106 5.58 -9.78 20.03
C ARG A 106 5.18 -10.64 21.23
N LEU A 107 6.11 -10.89 22.15
CA LEU A 107 5.87 -11.66 23.37
C LEU A 107 4.79 -11.00 24.25
N ARG A 108 4.89 -9.67 24.46
CA ARG A 108 3.85 -8.90 25.18
C ARG A 108 2.47 -9.07 24.53
N ALA A 109 2.39 -8.94 23.21
CA ALA A 109 1.13 -9.07 22.49
C ALA A 109 0.53 -10.48 22.60
N ALA A 110 1.36 -11.53 22.61
CA ALA A 110 0.92 -12.90 22.81
C ALA A 110 0.40 -13.12 24.24
N LEU A 111 1.15 -12.68 25.25
CA LEU A 111 0.77 -12.79 26.68
C LEU A 111 -0.53 -12.03 26.98
N GLN A 112 -0.75 -10.87 26.38
CA GLN A 112 -1.99 -10.09 26.53
C GLN A 112 -3.24 -10.79 26.01
N ARG A 113 -3.11 -11.78 25.11
CA ARG A 113 -4.24 -12.57 24.58
C ARG A 113 -4.61 -13.74 25.50
N LEU A 114 -3.73 -14.14 26.41
CA LEU A 114 -4.01 -15.21 27.35
C LEU A 114 -4.89 -14.71 28.51
N PRO A 115 -5.76 -15.56 29.09
CA PRO A 115 -6.46 -15.28 30.34
C PRO A 115 -5.47 -15.05 31.50
N PRO A 116 -5.90 -14.46 32.63
CA PRO A 116 -4.99 -14.07 33.72
C PRO A 116 -4.12 -15.22 34.25
N LYS A 117 -4.73 -16.37 34.60
CA LYS A 117 -3.99 -17.53 35.15
C LYS A 117 -2.94 -18.10 34.16
N PRO A 118 -3.29 -18.44 32.89
CA PRO A 118 -2.30 -18.89 31.91
C PRO A 118 -1.25 -17.85 31.53
N ARG A 119 -1.57 -16.55 31.65
CA ARG A 119 -0.61 -15.48 31.42
C ARG A 119 0.46 -15.46 32.50
N GLU A 120 0.06 -15.58 33.77
CA GLU A 120 0.99 -15.64 34.90
C GLU A 120 1.89 -16.88 34.82
N GLU A 121 1.32 -18.04 34.52
CA GLU A 121 2.07 -19.28 34.27
C GLU A 121 3.03 -19.11 33.09
N GLY A 122 2.57 -18.52 31.98
CA GLY A 122 3.40 -18.24 30.81
C GLY A 122 4.55 -17.29 31.10
N ILE A 123 4.35 -16.28 31.96
CA ILE A 123 5.42 -15.36 32.40
C ILE A 123 6.40 -16.07 33.34
N ARG A 124 5.91 -16.92 34.26
CA ARG A 124 6.75 -17.71 35.17
C ARG A 124 7.58 -18.76 34.43
N ALA A 125 7.08 -19.29 33.32
CA ALA A 125 7.78 -20.26 32.47
C ALA A 125 8.89 -19.63 31.62
N LEU A 126 8.94 -18.30 31.45
CA LEU A 126 10.04 -17.62 30.78
C LEU A 126 11.31 -17.71 31.62
N SER A 127 12.48 -17.77 30.96
CA SER A 127 13.75 -17.64 31.65
C SER A 127 13.82 -16.31 32.44
N PRO A 128 14.54 -16.28 33.58
CA PRO A 128 14.63 -15.08 34.42
C PRO A 128 15.06 -13.82 33.63
N GLU A 129 16.01 -13.97 32.72
CA GLU A 129 16.52 -12.88 31.87
C GLU A 129 15.44 -12.32 30.93
N VAL A 130 14.71 -13.18 30.21
CA VAL A 130 13.65 -12.73 29.28
C VAL A 130 12.50 -12.06 30.05
N ARG A 131 12.20 -12.58 31.24
CA ARG A 131 11.19 -12.02 32.14
C ARG A 131 11.56 -10.62 32.59
N TRP A 132 12.81 -10.42 33.03
CA TRP A 132 13.32 -9.10 33.43
C TRP A 132 13.29 -8.10 32.27
N GLN A 133 13.77 -8.49 31.09
CA GLN A 133 13.74 -7.65 29.89
C GLN A 133 12.31 -7.27 29.47
N LEU A 134 11.36 -8.21 29.59
CA LEU A 134 9.95 -7.95 29.31
C LEU A 134 9.34 -6.96 30.30
N LEU A 135 9.63 -7.09 31.60
CA LEU A 135 9.15 -6.18 32.63
C LEU A 135 9.71 -4.77 32.42
N LYS A 136 11.02 -4.64 32.22
CA LYS A 136 11.68 -3.36 31.91
C LYS A 136 11.10 -2.69 30.66
N PHE A 137 10.83 -3.48 29.62
CA PHE A 137 10.16 -3.02 28.40
C PHE A 137 8.72 -2.55 28.66
N MET A 138 7.98 -3.22 29.54
CA MET A 138 6.62 -2.84 29.92
C MET A 138 6.57 -1.57 30.78
N GLU A 139 7.51 -1.39 31.69
CA GLU A 139 7.67 -0.17 32.51
C GLU A 139 7.99 1.04 31.63
N ALA A 140 9.01 0.94 30.75
CA ALA A 140 9.39 2.01 29.83
C ALA A 140 8.25 2.43 28.89
N SER A 141 7.32 1.52 28.60
CA SER A 141 6.15 1.81 27.76
C SER A 141 4.93 2.26 28.55
N ALA A 142 4.87 2.06 29.87
CA ALA A 142 3.85 2.63 30.74
C ALA A 142 4.10 4.13 30.98
N THR A 143 5.36 4.53 31.14
CA THR A 143 5.75 5.94 31.36
C THR A 143 5.45 6.85 30.15
N SER A 144 5.27 6.27 28.95
CA SER A 144 4.90 7.04 27.74
C SER A 144 3.39 7.15 27.49
N ALA A 145 2.55 6.55 28.33
CA ALA A 145 1.09 6.64 28.23
C ALA A 145 0.54 7.83 29.03
N SER A 146 0.35 8.97 28.37
CA SER A 146 -0.28 10.17 28.95
C SER A 146 -1.72 9.87 29.44
N PRO A 147 -2.09 10.22 30.69
CA PRO A 147 -3.39 9.90 31.26
C PRO A 147 -4.40 11.01 30.89
N ASN A 148 -5.14 10.83 29.79
CA ASN A 148 -6.32 11.66 29.55
C ASN A 148 -7.34 10.93 28.63
N ILE A 149 -8.28 10.19 29.22
CA ILE A 149 -9.39 9.55 28.50
C ILE A 149 -10.71 9.75 29.25
N GLY A 150 -11.40 10.84 28.93
CA GLY A 150 -12.86 10.93 29.07
C GLY A 150 -13.59 10.22 27.91
N PRO A 151 -14.92 9.96 28.05
CA PRO A 151 -15.72 9.25 27.07
C PRO A 151 -15.83 10.07 25.78
N LYS A 152 -15.17 9.61 24.71
CA LYS A 152 -15.19 10.31 23.42
C LYS A 152 -16.47 9.99 22.65
N PRO A 153 -17.19 11.00 22.13
CA PRO A 153 -18.39 10.79 21.34
C PRO A 153 -18.11 9.93 20.11
N THR A 154 -19.07 9.08 19.76
CA THR A 154 -19.07 8.17 18.61
C THR A 154 -18.92 8.96 17.31
N LYS A 155 -17.67 9.17 16.89
CA LYS A 155 -17.34 9.79 15.61
C LYS A 155 -17.89 8.92 14.48
N ARG A 156 -18.93 9.47 13.83
CA ARG A 156 -19.44 9.18 12.49
C ARG A 156 -18.32 8.58 11.63
N THR A 157 -18.54 7.36 11.12
CA THR A 157 -17.61 6.67 10.22
C THR A 157 -17.43 7.51 8.95
N LYS A 158 -16.39 8.35 8.94
CA LYS A 158 -15.91 9.01 7.73
C LYS A 158 -15.69 7.92 6.68
N SER A 159 -16.31 8.12 5.53
CA SER A 159 -16.21 7.23 4.38
C SER A 159 -14.76 6.85 4.15
N SER A 160 -14.54 5.56 3.93
CA SER A 160 -13.27 4.99 3.52
C SER A 160 -12.92 5.53 2.13
N GLU A 161 -12.29 6.69 2.05
CA GLU A 161 -11.71 7.17 0.80
C GLU A 161 -10.33 6.53 0.63
N PRO A 162 -10.10 5.70 -0.39
CA PRO A 162 -8.77 5.50 -0.94
C PRO A 162 -8.60 6.52 -2.07
N LYS A 163 -8.53 7.82 -1.73
CA LYS A 163 -8.31 8.91 -2.69
C LYS A 163 -7.29 9.90 -2.17
N THR A 164 -6.05 9.48 -2.07
CA THR A 164 -4.98 10.47 -1.94
C THR A 164 -3.89 10.11 -2.92
N CYS A 165 -4.21 10.30 -4.19
CA CYS A 165 -3.23 10.80 -5.14
C CYS A 165 -2.88 12.26 -4.75
N GLY A 166 -1.76 12.75 -5.24
CA GLY A 166 -1.24 14.06 -4.87
C GLY A 166 -0.07 14.00 -3.89
N LEU A 167 0.16 15.12 -3.22
CA LEU A 167 1.18 15.28 -2.20
C LEU A 167 0.62 15.04 -0.79
N GLN A 168 1.36 14.29 0.01
CA GLN A 168 1.04 14.06 1.42
C GLN A 168 2.27 14.29 2.29
N GLN A 169 2.12 15.00 3.40
CA GLN A 169 3.17 15.06 4.40
C GLN A 169 2.92 13.98 5.46
N ASN A 170 3.93 13.15 5.73
CA ASN A 170 3.85 12.16 6.79
C ASN A 170 4.14 12.82 8.17
N ARG A 171 3.98 12.04 9.25
CA ARG A 171 4.26 12.52 10.62
C ARG A 171 5.74 12.84 10.87
N GLN A 172 6.63 12.34 10.02
CA GLN A 172 8.07 12.60 10.10
C GLN A 172 8.47 13.85 9.29
N GLY A 173 7.50 14.62 8.78
CA GLY A 173 7.76 15.80 7.97
C GLY A 173 8.13 15.52 6.52
N LEU A 174 8.22 14.25 6.10
CA LEU A 174 8.53 13.88 4.71
C LEU A 174 7.30 14.08 3.81
N PHE A 175 7.52 14.73 2.68
CA PHE A 175 6.56 14.86 1.61
C PHE A 175 6.60 13.64 0.70
N ARG A 176 5.44 13.06 0.44
CA ARG A 176 5.24 11.90 -0.41
C ARG A 176 4.39 12.29 -1.60
N ALA A 177 4.95 12.25 -2.80
CA ALA A 177 4.17 12.32 -4.02
C ALA A 177 3.65 10.93 -4.33
N LYS A 178 2.37 10.82 -4.66
CA LYS A 178 1.74 9.55 -4.95
C LYS A 178 0.76 9.71 -6.10
N ILE A 179 0.80 8.77 -7.03
CA ILE A 179 -0.20 8.63 -8.08
C ILE A 179 -0.68 7.20 -8.12
N SER A 180 -1.95 7.02 -8.50
CA SER A 180 -2.50 5.71 -8.81
C SER A 180 -2.91 5.66 -10.26
N PHE A 181 -2.54 4.57 -10.92
CA PHE A 181 -3.01 4.18 -12.23
C PHE A 181 -3.63 2.80 -12.09
N GLU A 182 -4.97 2.73 -12.18
CA GLU A 182 -5.75 1.51 -11.95
C GLU A 182 -5.47 0.83 -10.60
N HIS A 183 -4.63 -0.22 -10.61
CA HIS A 183 -4.21 -0.99 -9.44
C HIS A 183 -2.75 -0.72 -9.06
N ILE A 184 -2.00 -0.01 -9.90
CA ILE A 184 -0.60 0.32 -9.69
C ILE A 184 -0.51 1.64 -8.94
N ARG A 185 0.33 1.69 -7.92
CA ARG A 185 0.60 2.90 -7.16
C ARG A 185 2.07 3.20 -7.24
N LEU A 186 2.38 4.37 -7.78
CA LEU A 186 3.73 4.91 -7.80
C LEU A 186 3.82 5.99 -6.73
N TYR A 187 4.92 6.02 -6.02
CA TYR A 187 5.16 7.06 -5.03
C TYR A 187 6.64 7.34 -4.87
N SER A 188 6.94 8.53 -4.37
CA SER A 188 8.27 8.97 -4.02
C SER A 188 8.22 9.76 -2.71
N SER A 189 9.34 9.86 -2.00
CA SER A 189 9.40 10.49 -0.67
C SER A 189 10.60 11.43 -0.55
N TYR A 190 10.38 12.67 -0.13
CA TYR A 190 11.39 13.72 -0.02
C TYR A 190 11.23 14.53 1.26
N THR A 191 12.32 15.13 1.71
CA THR A 191 12.33 16.07 2.84
C THR A 191 11.83 17.45 2.43
N LEU A 192 12.17 17.89 1.21
CA LEU A 192 11.84 19.21 0.70
C LEU A 192 10.52 19.20 -0.07
N PRO A 193 9.61 20.16 0.17
CA PRO A 193 8.34 20.26 -0.54
C PRO A 193 8.55 20.52 -2.05
N ARG A 194 9.50 21.40 -2.40
CA ARG A 194 9.85 21.71 -3.79
C ARG A 194 10.26 20.46 -4.57
N ALA A 195 11.11 19.61 -4.00
CA ALA A 195 11.47 18.35 -4.63
C ALA A 195 10.24 17.47 -4.83
N ALA A 196 9.41 17.29 -3.80
CA ALA A 196 8.21 16.48 -3.90
C ALA A 196 7.23 16.98 -4.97
N VAL A 197 7.12 18.29 -5.18
CA VAL A 197 6.33 18.92 -6.25
C VAL A 197 6.84 18.53 -7.62
N GLU A 198 8.14 18.62 -7.88
CA GLU A 198 8.72 18.19 -9.16
C GLU A 198 8.44 16.70 -9.42
N TYR A 199 8.62 15.85 -8.41
CA TYR A 199 8.32 14.43 -8.56
C TYR A 199 6.82 14.14 -8.73
N HIS A 200 5.95 14.98 -8.17
CA HIS A 200 4.52 14.89 -8.42
C HIS A 200 4.20 15.26 -9.89
N ILE A 201 4.81 16.31 -10.44
CA ILE A 201 4.68 16.69 -11.85
C ILE A 201 5.13 15.54 -12.76
N LEU A 202 6.30 14.95 -12.47
CA LEU A 202 6.82 13.80 -13.20
C LEU A 202 5.86 12.60 -13.16
N LEU A 203 5.32 12.27 -11.98
CA LEU A 203 4.36 11.16 -11.84
C LEU A 203 3.05 11.42 -12.59
N VAL A 204 2.53 12.64 -12.57
CA VAL A 204 1.33 13.04 -13.33
C VAL A 204 1.57 12.95 -14.83
N ARG A 205 2.73 13.42 -15.29
CA ARG A 205 3.13 13.33 -16.69
C ARG A 205 3.26 11.87 -17.14
N LEU A 206 3.94 11.03 -16.36
CA LEU A 206 4.04 9.59 -16.62
C LEU A 206 2.66 8.95 -16.78
N ARG A 207 1.70 9.28 -15.90
CA ARG A 207 0.33 8.79 -16.01
C ARG A 207 -0.33 9.21 -17.32
N GLN A 208 -0.19 10.47 -17.73
CA GLN A 208 -0.78 10.96 -18.98
C GLN A 208 -0.21 10.22 -20.20
N LEU A 209 1.11 10.03 -20.25
CA LEU A 209 1.76 9.31 -21.33
C LEU A 209 1.34 7.84 -21.38
N VAL A 210 1.27 7.16 -20.23
CA VAL A 210 0.76 5.78 -20.15
C VAL A 210 -0.67 5.70 -20.68
N LEU A 211 -1.56 6.60 -20.26
CA LEU A 211 -2.95 6.63 -20.74
C LEU A 211 -3.06 6.89 -22.24
N LEU A 212 -2.25 7.80 -22.78
CA LEU A 212 -2.19 8.08 -24.21
C LEU A 212 -1.76 6.82 -24.98
N ASN A 213 -0.68 6.17 -24.53
CA ASN A 213 -0.14 4.98 -25.17
C ASN A 213 -1.08 3.78 -25.08
N THR A 214 -1.80 3.62 -23.95
CA THR A 214 -2.84 2.58 -23.83
C THR A 214 -3.97 2.83 -24.85
N ARG A 215 -4.47 4.06 -24.99
CA ARG A 215 -5.51 4.39 -25.98
C ARG A 215 -5.07 4.16 -27.42
N GLN A 216 -3.81 4.42 -27.73
CA GLN A 216 -3.26 4.15 -29.07
C GLN A 216 -3.13 2.64 -29.34
N ALA A 217 -2.95 1.84 -28.29
CA ALA A 217 -2.86 0.38 -28.39
C ALA A 217 -4.22 -0.33 -28.48
N GLU A 218 -5.31 0.28 -27.97
CA GLU A 218 -6.68 -0.29 -27.94
C GLU A 218 -7.24 -0.70 -29.31
N GLY A 219 -6.61 -0.31 -30.43
CA GLY A 219 -6.97 -0.78 -31.78
C GLY A 219 -6.31 -2.09 -32.24
N ARG A 220 -5.44 -2.69 -31.42
CA ARG A 220 -4.74 -3.95 -31.75
C ARG A 220 -5.41 -5.10 -31.01
N GLU A 221 -6.19 -5.92 -31.70
CA GLU A 221 -6.83 -7.08 -31.09
C GLU A 221 -5.78 -8.05 -30.51
N GLY A 222 -5.80 -8.28 -29.19
CA GLY A 222 -5.36 -9.56 -28.64
C GLY A 222 -4.59 -9.60 -27.32
N GLN A 223 -4.05 -8.52 -26.73
CA GLN A 223 -3.15 -8.68 -25.56
C GLN A 223 -3.11 -7.50 -24.58
N GLY A 224 -4.20 -7.28 -23.84
CA GLY A 224 -4.34 -6.17 -22.87
C GLY A 224 -3.29 -6.04 -21.75
N VAL A 225 -2.36 -6.99 -21.58
CA VAL A 225 -1.25 -6.86 -20.60
C VAL A 225 0.03 -6.40 -21.27
N THR A 226 0.37 -7.01 -22.41
CA THR A 226 1.51 -6.58 -23.22
C THR A 226 1.36 -5.10 -23.55
N GLU A 227 0.13 -4.67 -23.85
CA GLU A 227 -0.24 -3.27 -24.07
C GLU A 227 0.12 -2.34 -22.91
N LEU A 228 -0.14 -2.73 -21.65
CA LEU A 228 0.18 -1.86 -20.52
C LEU A 228 1.69 -1.78 -20.26
N CYS A 229 2.40 -2.91 -20.37
CA CYS A 229 3.85 -2.93 -20.24
C CYS A 229 4.52 -2.08 -21.32
N GLU A 230 4.08 -2.21 -22.57
CA GLU A 230 4.52 -1.39 -23.70
C GLU A 230 4.18 0.08 -23.48
N ALA A 231 2.97 0.40 -23.00
CA ALA A 231 2.57 1.77 -22.70
C ALA A 231 3.47 2.44 -21.66
N PHE A 232 3.86 1.70 -20.60
CA PHE A 232 4.86 2.17 -19.65
C PHE A 232 6.23 2.33 -20.32
N ALA A 233 6.74 1.31 -21.02
CA ALA A 233 8.05 1.37 -21.68
C ALA A 233 8.17 2.59 -22.61
N THR A 234 7.18 2.82 -23.46
CA THR A 234 7.11 3.99 -24.36
C THR A 234 7.04 5.29 -23.57
N ALA A 235 6.20 5.37 -22.52
CA ALA A 235 6.09 6.57 -21.69
C ALA A 235 7.41 6.92 -20.98
N PHE A 236 8.18 5.93 -20.52
CA PHE A 236 9.49 6.17 -19.91
C PHE A 236 10.53 6.59 -20.93
N ALA A 237 10.55 5.97 -22.12
CA ALA A 237 11.45 6.39 -23.19
C ALA A 237 11.20 7.85 -23.59
N GLU A 238 9.95 8.30 -23.62
CA GLU A 238 9.60 9.70 -23.85
C GLU A 238 10.06 10.63 -22.70
N LEU A 239 9.85 10.21 -21.45
CA LEU A 239 10.35 10.97 -20.28
C LEU A 239 11.87 11.03 -20.18
N GLU A 240 12.59 10.07 -20.76
CA GLU A 240 14.06 10.10 -20.82
C GLU A 240 14.58 11.06 -21.88
N ARG A 241 13.85 11.23 -22.99
CA ARG A 241 14.21 12.19 -24.06
C ARG A 241 14.01 13.63 -23.64
N GLU A 242 13.01 13.89 -22.81
CA GLU A 242 12.76 15.22 -22.30
C GLU A 242 13.40 15.40 -20.92
N PRO A 243 14.54 16.11 -20.82
CA PRO A 243 15.16 16.35 -19.53
C PRO A 243 14.17 17.09 -18.63
N VAL A 244 13.73 16.43 -17.56
CA VAL A 244 12.94 17.09 -16.52
C VAL A 244 13.86 18.07 -15.82
N VAL A 245 13.76 19.32 -16.27
CA VAL A 245 14.57 20.45 -15.80
C VAL A 245 14.53 20.48 -14.27
N ASN A 246 15.71 20.47 -13.64
CA ASN A 246 15.95 20.59 -12.19
C ASN A 246 15.90 19.34 -11.31
N MET A 247 15.68 18.13 -11.84
CA MET A 247 15.84 16.92 -11.01
C MET A 247 17.29 16.45 -10.97
N ARG A 248 17.96 16.60 -9.82
CA ARG A 248 19.20 15.86 -9.57
C ARG A 248 18.87 14.39 -9.33
N PRO A 249 19.48 13.45 -10.08
CA PRO A 249 19.39 12.04 -9.75
C PRO A 249 19.76 11.83 -8.29
N ARG A 250 19.06 10.93 -7.61
CA ARG A 250 19.47 10.56 -6.27
C ARG A 250 20.78 9.78 -6.40
N ASP A 251 21.84 10.26 -5.76
CA ASP A 251 23.11 9.54 -5.61
C ASP A 251 22.84 8.21 -4.92
N SER A 252 22.52 7.20 -5.72
CA SER A 252 22.06 5.89 -5.25
C SER A 252 23.19 4.87 -5.23
N GLY A 253 24.43 5.31 -5.47
CA GLY A 253 25.60 4.41 -5.57
C GLY A 253 25.40 3.30 -6.60
N PHE A 254 24.54 3.54 -7.59
CA PHE A 254 24.05 2.50 -8.47
C PHE A 254 25.04 2.24 -9.61
N ARG A 255 25.30 0.95 -9.88
CA ARG A 255 26.24 0.53 -10.93
C ARG A 255 25.57 0.67 -12.30
N SER A 256 26.27 1.30 -13.24
CA SER A 256 25.82 1.70 -14.57
C SER A 256 25.43 0.57 -15.55
N GLY A 257 25.15 -0.65 -15.08
CA GLY A 257 24.94 -1.83 -15.93
C GLY A 257 23.48 -2.20 -16.20
N GLU A 258 22.54 -1.80 -15.34
CA GLU A 258 21.11 -2.11 -15.56
C GLU A 258 20.46 -1.01 -16.39
N GLN A 259 20.11 -1.32 -17.64
CA GLN A 259 19.31 -0.46 -18.51
C GLN A 259 17.81 -0.77 -18.34
N GLY A 260 16.98 0.26 -18.51
CA GLY A 260 15.52 0.10 -18.63
C GLY A 260 14.68 0.65 -17.47
N LEU A 261 13.40 0.28 -17.48
CA LEU A 261 12.31 0.81 -16.64
C LEU A 261 12.66 0.97 -15.15
N ASN A 262 13.31 -0.05 -14.57
CA ASN A 262 13.63 -0.07 -13.15
C ASN A 262 14.77 0.90 -12.82
N CYS A 263 15.74 1.05 -13.73
CA CYS A 263 16.86 1.98 -13.56
C CYS A 263 16.36 3.43 -13.50
N PHE A 264 15.45 3.83 -14.41
CA PHE A 264 14.82 5.15 -14.36
C PHE A 264 14.13 5.39 -13.01
N LEU A 265 13.23 4.49 -12.61
CA LEU A 265 12.47 4.66 -11.37
C LEU A 265 13.38 4.72 -10.15
N GLN A 266 14.42 3.89 -10.11
CA GLN A 266 15.39 3.88 -9.03
C GLN A 266 16.25 5.15 -9.00
N LYS A 267 16.72 5.63 -10.16
CA LYS A 267 17.45 6.90 -10.34
C LYS A 267 16.68 8.08 -9.75
N TYR A 268 15.36 8.05 -9.91
CA TYR A 268 14.43 9.05 -9.38
C TYR A 268 13.86 8.72 -8.00
N GLY A 269 14.22 7.58 -7.39
CA GLY A 269 13.71 7.16 -6.09
C GLY A 269 12.19 6.89 -6.06
N ILE A 270 11.60 6.60 -7.22
CA ILE A 270 10.20 6.24 -7.38
C ILE A 270 10.04 4.76 -7.04
N ARG A 271 9.05 4.48 -6.20
CA ARG A 271 8.71 3.14 -5.71
C ARG A 271 7.33 2.76 -6.22
N SER A 272 7.16 1.48 -6.54
CA SER A 272 5.91 0.95 -7.06
C SER A 272 5.36 -0.17 -6.19
N TYR A 273 4.03 -0.23 -6.06
CA TYR A 273 3.34 -1.36 -5.44
C TYR A 273 1.94 -1.50 -6.03
N LEU A 274 1.37 -2.69 -5.90
CA LEU A 274 0.03 -3.01 -6.34
C LEU A 274 -0.98 -2.80 -5.21
N SER A 275 -2.19 -2.34 -5.53
CA SER A 275 -3.31 -2.22 -4.62
C SER A 275 -4.61 -2.58 -5.33
N ILE A 276 -5.11 -3.79 -5.07
CA ILE A 276 -6.34 -4.31 -5.68
C ILE A 276 -7.47 -4.26 -4.65
N HIS A 277 -8.62 -3.73 -5.06
CA HIS A 277 -9.84 -3.78 -4.27
C HIS A 277 -10.52 -5.15 -4.43
N VAL A 278 -10.71 -5.89 -3.34
CA VAL A 278 -11.29 -7.24 -3.32
C VAL A 278 -12.71 -7.25 -2.74
N ALA A 279 -13.49 -6.24 -3.15
CA ALA A 279 -14.89 -5.99 -2.75
C ALA A 279 -15.75 -7.26 -2.74
N ARG A 280 -15.62 -8.04 -3.81
CA ARG A 280 -16.43 -9.22 -4.10
C ARG A 280 -16.33 -10.32 -3.04
N TRP A 281 -15.20 -10.40 -2.33
CA TRP A 281 -14.94 -11.51 -1.39
C TRP A 281 -14.74 -11.05 0.05
N LEU A 282 -14.09 -9.90 0.26
CA LEU A 282 -13.71 -9.43 1.60
C LEU A 282 -14.35 -8.08 1.96
N GLY A 283 -15.42 -7.69 1.26
CA GLY A 283 -16.04 -6.36 1.38
C GLY A 283 -15.07 -5.25 1.01
N SER A 284 -15.23 -4.05 1.57
CA SER A 284 -14.43 -2.85 1.25
C SER A 284 -12.95 -2.91 1.70
N THR A 285 -12.23 -3.96 1.30
CA THR A 285 -10.86 -4.27 1.68
C THR A 285 -9.95 -4.17 0.45
N HIS A 286 -8.82 -3.49 0.60
CA HIS A 286 -7.75 -3.48 -0.39
C HIS A 286 -6.65 -4.45 0.01
N VAL A 287 -6.15 -5.22 -0.97
CA VAL A 287 -4.96 -6.04 -0.84
C VAL A 287 -3.81 -5.30 -1.52
N SER A 288 -2.73 -5.06 -0.77
CA SER A 288 -1.57 -4.29 -1.25
C SER A 288 -0.30 -5.12 -1.24
N SER A 289 0.48 -5.04 -2.32
CA SER A 289 1.71 -5.83 -2.44
C SER A 289 2.84 -5.15 -1.66
N PRO A 290 3.92 -5.88 -1.38
CA PRO A 290 5.19 -5.26 -1.09
C PRO A 290 5.58 -4.28 -2.21
N VAL A 291 6.52 -3.39 -1.89
CA VAL A 291 7.11 -2.51 -2.89
C VAL A 291 8.05 -3.32 -3.75
N LEU A 292 7.83 -3.27 -5.06
CA LEU A 292 8.56 -4.07 -6.05
C LEU A 292 9.05 -3.19 -7.20
N PRO A 293 10.01 -3.68 -8.01
CA PRO A 293 10.32 -3.10 -9.31
C PRO A 293 9.06 -3.02 -10.19
N LEU A 294 8.93 -2.00 -11.04
CA LEU A 294 7.69 -1.78 -11.80
C LEU A 294 7.39 -2.95 -12.75
N GLY A 295 8.41 -3.54 -13.37
CA GLY A 295 8.25 -4.73 -14.21
C GLY A 295 7.62 -5.90 -13.45
N GLU A 296 8.02 -6.12 -12.19
CA GLU A 296 7.41 -7.14 -11.34
C GLU A 296 5.97 -6.78 -10.95
N VAL A 297 5.70 -5.50 -10.65
CA VAL A 297 4.34 -5.03 -10.33
C VAL A 297 3.39 -5.24 -11.51
N LEU A 298 3.84 -5.01 -12.73
CA LEU A 298 3.06 -5.21 -13.95
C LEU A 298 2.72 -6.69 -14.17
N THR A 299 3.74 -7.56 -14.09
CA THR A 299 3.56 -9.03 -14.16
C THR A 299 2.61 -9.52 -13.07
N LEU A 300 2.78 -9.02 -11.83
CA LEU A 300 1.92 -9.38 -10.70
C LEU A 300 0.47 -8.92 -10.90
N ARG A 301 0.27 -7.70 -11.43
CA ARG A 301 -1.07 -7.17 -11.76
C ARG A 301 -1.78 -8.14 -12.70
N GLN A 302 -1.13 -8.56 -13.79
CA GLN A 302 -1.69 -9.51 -14.73
C GLN A 302 -2.10 -10.82 -14.05
N GLN A 303 -1.18 -11.45 -13.33
CA GLN A 303 -1.43 -12.73 -12.67
C GLN A 303 -2.62 -12.64 -11.71
N LEU A 304 -2.71 -11.56 -10.93
CA LEU A 304 -3.80 -11.37 -9.98
C LEU A 304 -5.12 -11.02 -10.64
N LEU A 305 -5.13 -10.30 -11.77
CA LEU A 305 -6.36 -10.04 -12.53
C LEU A 305 -6.90 -11.30 -13.20
N LEU A 306 -6.02 -12.11 -13.79
CA LEU A 306 -6.39 -13.42 -14.35
C LEU A 306 -6.86 -14.39 -13.27
N ALA A 307 -6.20 -14.41 -12.12
CA ALA A 307 -6.65 -15.22 -10.99
C ALA A 307 -7.98 -14.70 -10.42
N ARG A 308 -8.20 -13.38 -10.46
CA ARG A 308 -9.42 -12.74 -9.95
C ARG A 308 -10.66 -13.09 -10.76
N SER A 309 -10.55 -13.26 -12.07
CA SER A 309 -11.67 -13.73 -12.90
C SER A 309 -12.06 -15.17 -12.56
N LYS A 310 -11.12 -15.99 -12.09
CA LYS A 310 -11.34 -17.40 -11.72
C LYS A 310 -11.90 -17.61 -10.31
N GLY A 311 -11.71 -16.66 -9.38
CA GLY A 311 -12.29 -16.72 -8.03
C GLY A 311 -11.31 -16.35 -6.90
N LEU A 312 -11.75 -16.50 -5.65
CA LEU A 312 -10.96 -16.12 -4.48
C LEU A 312 -9.75 -17.03 -4.24
N GLU A 313 -9.93 -18.35 -4.32
CA GLU A 313 -8.83 -19.30 -4.05
C GLU A 313 -7.69 -19.16 -5.07
N PRO A 314 -7.94 -19.11 -6.40
CA PRO A 314 -6.87 -18.82 -7.37
C PRO A 314 -6.17 -17.48 -7.11
N PHE A 315 -6.93 -16.44 -6.75
CA PHE A 315 -6.36 -15.13 -6.40
C PHE A 315 -5.44 -15.22 -5.17
N ARG A 316 -5.90 -15.93 -4.13
CA ARG A 316 -5.14 -16.15 -2.90
C ARG A 316 -3.87 -16.95 -3.16
N ASP A 317 -3.93 -17.99 -4.00
CA ASP A 317 -2.78 -18.82 -4.34
C ASP A 317 -1.73 -18.02 -5.12
N ALA A 318 -2.15 -17.25 -6.13
CA ALA A 318 -1.27 -16.33 -6.85
C ALA A 318 -0.62 -15.30 -5.91
N TRP A 319 -1.40 -14.76 -4.98
CA TRP A 319 -0.90 -13.83 -3.96
C TRP A 319 0.13 -14.47 -3.03
N LEU A 320 -0.15 -15.66 -2.51
CA LEU A 320 0.75 -16.37 -1.60
C LEU A 320 2.04 -16.80 -2.31
N ASN A 321 1.95 -17.27 -3.55
CA ASN A 321 3.12 -17.63 -4.36
C ASN A 321 4.06 -16.42 -4.51
N MET A 322 3.51 -15.24 -4.81
CA MET A 322 4.30 -14.00 -4.87
C MET A 322 4.98 -13.68 -3.53
N LEU A 323 4.25 -13.72 -2.40
CA LEU A 323 4.86 -13.50 -1.09
C LEU A 323 5.98 -14.51 -0.76
N GLN A 324 5.82 -15.76 -1.18
CA GLN A 324 6.83 -16.80 -1.00
C GLN A 324 8.07 -16.56 -1.87
N ARG A 325 7.91 -16.13 -3.12
CA ARG A 325 9.04 -15.76 -4.00
C ARG A 325 9.86 -14.62 -3.41
N LEU A 326 9.20 -13.59 -2.88
CA LEU A 326 9.87 -12.45 -2.23
C LEU A 326 10.61 -12.84 -0.95
N GLY A 327 10.05 -13.80 -0.19
CA GLY A 327 10.73 -14.35 0.98
C GLY A 327 12.02 -15.10 0.63
N ARG A 328 12.11 -15.68 -0.58
CA ARG A 328 13.31 -16.40 -1.04
C ARG A 328 14.39 -15.45 -1.58
N THR A 329 14.00 -14.39 -2.29
CA THR A 329 14.96 -13.42 -2.85
C THR A 329 15.48 -12.44 -1.79
N GLY A 330 14.72 -12.21 -0.71
CA GLY A 330 15.04 -11.21 0.32
C GLY A 330 16.10 -11.59 1.36
N SER A 331 16.64 -12.81 1.36
CA SER A 331 17.57 -13.24 2.43
C SER A 331 19.01 -12.74 2.25
N GLY A 332 19.38 -12.20 1.08
CA GLY A 332 20.76 -11.79 0.78
C GLY A 332 21.03 -10.27 0.75
N SER A 333 20.02 -9.43 0.50
CA SER A 333 20.25 -8.01 0.17
C SER A 333 19.75 -7.05 1.27
N SER A 334 20.57 -6.86 2.31
CA SER A 334 20.30 -6.03 3.50
C SER A 334 20.44 -4.51 3.25
N GLY A 335 20.05 -3.99 2.09
CA GLY A 335 20.17 -2.56 1.76
C GLY A 335 18.86 -1.75 1.78
N HIS A 336 17.70 -2.39 1.62
CA HIS A 336 16.43 -1.69 1.29
C HIS A 336 15.40 -1.58 2.44
N SER A 337 15.89 -1.59 3.68
CA SER A 337 15.12 -1.61 4.96
C SER A 337 13.95 -0.61 5.06
N HIS A 338 14.01 0.54 4.39
CA HIS A 338 12.93 1.53 4.49
C HIS A 338 11.61 1.12 3.82
N SER A 339 11.60 0.08 2.98
CA SER A 339 10.39 -0.35 2.26
C SER A 339 9.59 -1.43 3.00
N THR A 340 10.31 -2.32 3.70
CA THR A 340 9.71 -3.35 4.56
C THR A 340 9.00 -2.72 5.76
N ASP A 341 9.53 -1.62 6.30
CA ASP A 341 8.91 -0.91 7.43
C ASP A 341 7.53 -0.34 7.05
N ALA A 342 7.38 0.21 5.84
CA ALA A 342 6.10 0.74 5.39
C ALA A 342 5.05 -0.37 5.16
N PHE A 343 5.46 -1.53 4.65
CA PHE A 343 4.59 -2.70 4.49
C PHE A 343 4.21 -3.27 5.86
N GLN A 344 5.18 -3.38 6.77
CA GLN A 344 4.96 -3.89 8.12
C GLN A 344 4.06 -2.94 8.92
N ASP A 345 4.25 -1.63 8.79
CA ASP A 345 3.37 -0.61 9.35
C ASP A 345 1.96 -0.72 8.77
N GLN A 346 1.81 -1.00 7.49
CA GLN A 346 0.49 -1.17 6.85
C GLN A 346 -0.21 -2.45 7.33
N VAL A 347 0.51 -3.56 7.49
CA VAL A 347 -0.02 -4.81 8.06
C VAL A 347 -0.37 -4.62 9.54
N VAL A 348 0.45 -3.91 10.31
CA VAL A 348 0.17 -3.57 11.72
C VAL A 348 -1.05 -2.68 11.83
N GLN A 349 -1.19 -1.66 10.97
CA GLN A 349 -2.36 -0.78 10.92
C GLN A 349 -3.63 -1.54 10.52
N LEU A 350 -3.54 -2.44 9.53
CA LEU A 350 -4.67 -3.27 9.10
C LEU A 350 -5.10 -4.24 10.20
N ASN A 351 -4.16 -4.91 10.85
CA ASN A 351 -4.43 -5.78 12.00
C ASN A 351 -5.02 -5.01 13.17
N ALA A 352 -4.49 -3.82 13.49
CA ALA A 352 -5.05 -2.96 14.53
C ALA A 352 -6.48 -2.52 14.19
N TYR A 353 -6.76 -2.20 12.92
CA TYR A 353 -8.10 -1.85 12.44
C TYR A 353 -9.08 -3.03 12.54
N VAL A 354 -8.70 -4.21 12.05
CA VAL A 354 -9.53 -5.43 12.11
C VAL A 354 -9.80 -5.83 13.57
N CYS A 355 -8.78 -5.81 14.42
CA CYS A 355 -8.94 -6.05 15.86
C CYS A 355 -9.89 -5.03 16.51
N LYS A 356 -9.76 -3.75 16.18
CA LYS A 356 -10.64 -2.69 16.69
C LYS A 356 -12.08 -2.86 16.22
N LYS A 357 -12.30 -3.25 14.95
CA LYS A 357 -13.63 -3.50 14.39
C LYS A 357 -14.27 -4.73 15.04
N ARG A 358 -13.51 -5.82 15.22
CA ARG A 358 -13.96 -7.03 15.93
C ARG A 358 -14.30 -6.72 17.39
N ARG A 359 -13.46 -5.95 18.08
CA ARG A 359 -13.70 -5.51 19.46
C ARG A 359 -14.98 -4.70 19.59
N ARG A 360 -15.23 -3.75 18.68
CA ARG A 360 -16.48 -2.97 18.66
C ARG A 360 -17.71 -3.84 18.40
N ALA A 361 -17.61 -4.84 17.52
CA ALA A 361 -18.70 -5.78 17.27
C ALA A 361 -19.00 -6.64 18.50
N THR A 362 -17.96 -7.11 19.22
CA THR A 362 -18.14 -7.85 20.46
C THR A 362 -18.66 -6.98 21.59
N GLU A 363 -18.19 -5.74 21.71
CA GLU A 363 -18.68 -4.77 22.71
C GLU A 363 -20.15 -4.44 22.45
N ALA A 364 -20.54 -4.17 21.19
CA ALA A 364 -21.93 -3.92 20.82
C ALA A 364 -22.83 -5.15 21.10
N LEU A 365 -22.34 -6.37 20.88
CA LEU A 365 -23.05 -7.59 21.22
C LEU A 365 -23.23 -7.74 22.74
N HIS A 366 -22.18 -7.49 23.52
CA HIS A 366 -22.23 -7.52 24.98
C HIS A 366 -23.18 -6.46 25.54
N GLU A 367 -23.14 -5.25 24.99
CA GLU A 367 -24.04 -4.17 25.36
C GLU A 367 -25.49 -4.50 25.01
N ALA A 368 -25.75 -5.09 23.83
CA ALA A 368 -27.08 -5.56 23.45
C ALA A 368 -27.59 -6.65 24.41
N MET A 369 -26.74 -7.61 24.81
CA MET A 369 -27.09 -8.62 25.80
C MET A 369 -27.33 -8.02 27.19
N ALA A 370 -26.54 -7.03 27.61
CA ALA A 370 -26.71 -6.33 28.88
C ALA A 370 -28.02 -5.53 28.92
N ARG A 371 -28.33 -4.79 27.84
CA ARG A 371 -29.62 -4.09 27.68
C ARG A 371 -30.80 -5.07 27.73
N GLN A 372 -30.67 -6.26 27.15
CA GLN A 372 -31.69 -7.30 27.21
C GLN A 372 -31.89 -7.86 28.63
N ARG A 373 -30.85 -7.86 29.47
CA ARG A 373 -30.96 -8.28 30.88
C ARG A 373 -31.59 -7.21 31.77
N LEU A 374 -31.26 -5.93 31.53
CA LEU A 374 -31.80 -4.80 32.31
C LEU A 374 -33.27 -4.50 31.98
N THR A 375 -33.72 -4.79 30.76
CA THR A 375 -35.13 -4.67 30.34
C THR A 375 -36.00 -5.84 30.84
N GLY A 376 -35.68 -6.37 32.03
CA GLY A 376 -36.27 -7.58 32.60
C GLY A 376 -37.79 -7.66 32.45
N GLY A 377 -38.27 -8.82 31.98
CA GLY A 377 -39.55 -9.33 32.47
C GLY A 377 -40.80 -9.20 31.58
N ARG A 378 -40.74 -8.68 30.35
CA ARG A 378 -41.83 -8.95 29.38
C ARG A 378 -41.35 -9.96 28.37
N LYS A 379 -41.62 -11.26 28.62
CA LYS A 379 -41.44 -12.34 27.64
C LYS A 379 -42.10 -11.93 26.33
N PRO A 380 -41.36 -11.56 25.27
CA PRO A 380 -41.95 -11.54 23.95
C PRO A 380 -41.95 -12.99 23.48
N ALA A 381 -43.07 -13.48 22.95
CA ALA A 381 -43.18 -14.78 22.28
C ALA A 381 -42.28 -14.93 21.03
N VAL A 382 -41.26 -14.07 20.87
CA VAL A 382 -40.30 -13.98 19.78
C VAL A 382 -38.97 -14.72 20.11
N SER A 383 -38.83 -15.35 21.29
CA SER A 383 -37.57 -15.96 21.72
C SER A 383 -37.14 -17.16 20.87
N LYS A 384 -38.08 -17.91 20.27
CA LYS A 384 -37.76 -19.12 19.50
C LYS A 384 -37.02 -18.78 18.19
N LYS A 385 -37.55 -17.86 17.38
CA LYS A 385 -36.92 -17.42 16.13
C LYS A 385 -35.51 -16.84 16.33
N ARG A 386 -35.27 -16.13 17.45
CA ARG A 386 -33.95 -15.60 17.79
C ARG A 386 -32.99 -16.67 18.29
N GLN A 387 -33.47 -17.63 19.08
CA GLN A 387 -32.67 -18.79 19.49
C GLN A 387 -32.32 -19.67 18.27
N ASP A 388 -33.25 -19.87 17.34
CA ASP A 388 -33.03 -20.61 16.10
C ASP A 388 -32.02 -19.89 15.19
N ALA A 389 -32.07 -18.56 15.10
CA ALA A 389 -31.07 -17.78 14.35
C ALA A 389 -29.67 -17.86 14.97
N VAL A 390 -29.57 -17.81 16.31
CA VAL A 390 -28.28 -17.96 17.01
C VAL A 390 -27.76 -19.39 16.91
N ALA A 391 -28.64 -20.39 16.98
CA ALA A 391 -28.30 -21.80 16.78
C ALA A 391 -27.84 -22.05 15.33
N SER A 392 -28.52 -21.47 14.35
CA SER A 392 -28.14 -21.52 12.92
C SER A 392 -26.77 -20.89 12.68
N LEU A 393 -26.48 -19.72 13.28
CA LEU A 393 -25.17 -19.09 13.20
C LEU A 393 -24.06 -19.93 13.86
N ARG A 394 -24.34 -20.58 14.99
CA ARG A 394 -23.38 -21.51 15.63
C ARG A 394 -23.15 -22.76 14.78
N ALA A 395 -24.21 -23.33 14.22
CA ALA A 395 -24.12 -24.47 13.31
C ALA A 395 -23.31 -24.13 12.06
N ALA A 396 -23.54 -22.95 11.46
CA ALA A 396 -22.75 -22.45 10.34
C ALA A 396 -21.27 -22.27 10.72
N SER A 397 -20.98 -21.69 11.89
CA SER A 397 -19.62 -21.52 12.39
C SER A 397 -18.90 -22.86 12.57
N CYS A 398 -19.54 -23.84 13.22
CA CYS A 398 -19.00 -25.18 13.38
C CYS A 398 -18.82 -25.90 12.03
N ALA A 399 -19.73 -25.71 11.07
CA ALA A 399 -19.59 -26.28 9.73
C ALA A 399 -18.36 -25.70 9.01
N THR A 400 -18.11 -24.39 9.10
CA THR A 400 -16.89 -23.78 8.56
C THR A 400 -15.63 -24.29 9.24
N GLU A 401 -15.62 -24.46 10.57
CA GLU A 401 -14.46 -25.01 11.28
C GLU A 401 -14.17 -26.46 10.87
N ARG A 402 -15.20 -27.30 10.71
CA ARG A 402 -15.05 -28.68 10.21
C ARG A 402 -14.56 -28.70 8.76
N ALA A 403 -15.06 -27.81 7.90
CA ALA A 403 -14.59 -27.71 6.51
C ALA A 403 -13.11 -27.30 6.45
N LEU A 404 -12.69 -26.35 7.29
CA LEU A 404 -11.27 -25.94 7.38
C LEU A 404 -10.38 -27.05 7.95
N ALA A 405 -10.86 -27.81 8.93
CA ALA A 405 -10.16 -28.98 9.47
C ALA A 405 -10.02 -30.09 8.41
N ALA A 406 -11.08 -30.39 7.66
CA ALA A 406 -11.07 -31.38 6.58
C ALA A 406 -10.13 -30.99 5.44
N CYS A 407 -10.12 -29.73 5.02
CA CYS A 407 -9.17 -29.21 4.03
C CYS A 407 -7.72 -29.31 4.52
N SER A 408 -7.49 -29.07 5.81
CA SER A 408 -6.16 -29.21 6.43
C SER A 408 -5.70 -30.67 6.49
N ALA A 409 -6.61 -31.61 6.78
CA ALA A 409 -6.32 -33.05 6.77
C ALA A 409 -6.00 -33.56 5.35
N LYS A 410 -6.78 -33.14 4.35
CA LYS A 410 -6.56 -33.53 2.94
C LYS A 410 -5.23 -33.02 2.38
N ARG A 411 -4.78 -31.84 2.83
CA ARG A 411 -3.42 -31.34 2.53
C ARG A 411 -2.31 -32.19 3.17
N ARG A 412 -2.52 -32.71 4.39
CA ARG A 412 -1.55 -33.58 5.05
C ARG A 412 -1.45 -34.96 4.41
N SER A 413 -2.57 -35.54 3.97
CA SER A 413 -2.56 -36.83 3.27
C SER A 413 -1.99 -36.72 1.85
N GLY A 414 -2.26 -35.63 1.13
CA GLY A 414 -1.69 -35.39 -0.21
C GLY A 414 -0.17 -35.22 -0.21
N SER A 415 0.43 -34.67 0.85
CA SER A 415 1.89 -34.57 0.97
C SER A 415 2.58 -35.88 1.34
N ARG A 416 1.85 -36.91 1.80
CA ARG A 416 2.45 -38.21 2.16
C ARG A 416 2.66 -39.09 0.93
N ASN A 417 1.72 -39.07 -0.02
CA ASN A 417 1.82 -39.84 -1.27
C ASN A 417 2.87 -39.31 -2.27
N VAL A 418 3.37 -38.09 -2.08
CA VAL A 418 4.45 -37.50 -2.91
C VAL A 418 5.84 -37.83 -2.35
N ARG A 419 5.93 -38.54 -1.21
CA ARG A 419 7.20 -39.03 -0.65
C ARG A 419 7.43 -40.53 -0.85
N GLU A 420 6.40 -41.27 -1.28
CA GLU A 420 6.47 -42.71 -1.55
C GLU A 420 6.41 -43.03 -3.05
N ALA A 421 6.25 -42.00 -3.89
CA ALA A 421 6.50 -42.02 -5.34
C ALA A 421 7.71 -41.11 -5.61
#